data_AF-A0A0R3RV12-F1
#
_entry.id   AF-A0A0R3RV12-F1
#
_cell.length_a   1.000
_cell.length_b   1.000
_cell.length_c   1.000
_cell.angle_alpha   90.00
_cell.angle_beta   90.00
_cell.angle_gamma   90.00
#
_symmetry.space_group_name_H-M   'P 1'
#
loop_
_entity.id
_entity.type
_entity.pdbx_description
1 polymer ?
#
loop_
_entity_poly.entity_id
_entity_poly.type
_entity_poly.pdbx_seq_one_letter_code
_entity_poly.pdbx_strand_id
1 'polypeptide(L)'
;MIGCEVRLQDFDVSKDGSLLEQCHLLCREVFGQEYGLEKLLGIDDEDKNCRYVVAQWASDDSVIGVCCIRSIHPYVKLERVAVRKKIFFFYDWQGRTIGHRICRRAIELAECLYSTQILITYSHLRVIKFFDQLGFMIASNELDSHTLHKTMFYFPRRDKLPTLDLWRLVYDEHKYTSGGCFDPAVIEGIKGAVMSFKEQNIPRLVNLQHLPDESVVGYSLIRTYRECALATLARDFTRSKQLENFLISIIWEKLNTGHYADVDEAWRIFYASIMMCKAVRLKFEKQVEEALLACDIGLIMGRDIDGFALSKFAHDLHCSLSSTFVSLQIQKPLQPPSPLSNSICVDVCELPSFEEMLKIIENQKPVIIRGLVNQWPAFTKWNFSYFNETIGHRTVPIEIGSSYADSDWKQTLMTFHDFIKKFVECENSDNPGYLAQHRLFDQIPELLDDIIIPDYCAFGEEGIDNVDMNIWIGPAGTVSPLHFDPKNNIFCQVVGRKFLRMVPAAESENVYPRKDGILTNTSQLDVRYPDITKFPRFCEAHVFDCVLDAGECLFIPAGFWHYVLALDPSMSVSCWFTTKS
;
A
#
# COMPACT_ATOMS: atom_id res chain seq x y z
N MET A 1 -2.73 19.71 17.98
CA MET A 1 -4.17 20.04 17.93
C MET A 1 -4.44 21.19 16.95
N ILE A 2 -4.22 21.01 15.64
CA ILE A 2 -4.44 22.07 14.62
C ILE A 2 -5.33 21.57 13.45
N GLY A 3 -5.69 20.28 13.43
CA GLY A 3 -6.49 19.68 12.34
C GLY A 3 -8.00 19.97 12.37
N CYS A 4 -8.56 20.42 13.50
CA CYS A 4 -10.01 20.54 13.69
C CYS A 4 -10.65 21.87 13.22
N GLU A 5 -9.86 22.82 12.70
CA GLU A 5 -10.39 24.15 12.35
C GLU A 5 -10.90 24.26 10.91
N VAL A 6 -10.64 23.30 10.02
CA VAL A 6 -11.00 23.43 8.58
C VAL A 6 -11.61 22.15 8.03
N ARG A 7 -12.82 22.26 7.46
CA ARG A 7 -13.52 21.18 6.75
C ARG A 7 -13.28 21.31 5.25
N LEU A 8 -13.00 20.19 4.58
CA LEU A 8 -12.97 20.11 3.12
C LEU A 8 -14.29 19.53 2.61
N GLN A 9 -14.89 20.16 1.61
CA GLN A 9 -16.10 19.70 0.93
C GLN A 9 -15.89 19.74 -0.58
N ASP A 10 -16.23 18.65 -1.27
CA ASP A 10 -16.36 18.65 -2.73
C ASP A 10 -17.84 18.70 -3.14
N PHE A 11 -18.14 19.47 -4.21
CA PHE A 11 -19.51 19.57 -4.72
C PHE A 11 -19.57 19.82 -6.23
N ASP A 12 -20.71 19.44 -6.81
CA ASP A 12 -21.10 19.77 -8.18
C ASP A 12 -21.90 21.06 -8.15
N VAL A 13 -21.64 21.95 -9.11
CA VAL A 13 -22.29 23.26 -9.26
C VAL A 13 -23.82 23.16 -9.26
N SER A 14 -24.37 22.07 -9.77
CA SER A 14 -25.81 21.80 -9.79
C SER A 14 -26.43 21.51 -8.42
N LYS A 15 -25.61 21.23 -7.39
CA LYS A 15 -26.07 20.78 -6.08
C LYS A 15 -26.16 21.88 -5.03
N ASP A 16 -25.37 22.95 -5.14
CA ASP A 16 -25.32 24.01 -4.13
C ASP A 16 -24.96 25.39 -4.72
N GLY A 17 -25.99 26.16 -5.09
CA GLY A 17 -25.82 27.50 -5.67
C GLY A 17 -25.33 28.55 -4.67
N SER A 18 -25.65 28.40 -3.37
CA SER A 18 -25.21 29.32 -2.32
C SER A 18 -23.71 29.18 -2.06
N LEU A 19 -23.23 27.94 -1.99
CA LEU A 19 -21.80 27.66 -1.82
C LEU A 19 -20.99 28.09 -3.05
N LEU A 20 -21.54 27.93 -4.26
CA LEU A 20 -20.94 28.44 -5.49
C LEU A 20 -20.76 29.97 -5.45
N GLU A 21 -21.78 30.72 -5.03
CA GLU A 21 -21.71 32.17 -4.93
C GLU A 21 -20.60 32.61 -3.94
N GLN A 22 -20.47 31.92 -2.81
CA GLN A 22 -19.38 32.16 -1.85
C GLN A 22 -18.00 31.87 -2.48
N CYS A 23 -17.88 30.82 -3.28
CA CYS A 23 -16.65 30.51 -4.02
C CYS A 23 -16.29 31.61 -5.02
N HIS A 24 -17.26 32.11 -5.80
CA HIS A 24 -17.04 33.22 -6.73
C HIS A 24 -16.62 34.50 -6.00
N LEU A 25 -17.25 34.82 -4.87
CA LEU A 25 -16.88 35.96 -4.03
C LEU A 25 -15.43 35.85 -3.53
N LEU A 26 -15.02 34.67 -3.04
CA LEU A 26 -13.64 34.44 -2.61
C LEU A 26 -12.65 34.59 -3.78
N CYS A 27 -12.95 34.01 -4.94
CA CYS A 27 -12.10 34.14 -6.12
C CYS A 27 -11.91 35.61 -6.53
N ARG A 28 -12.98 36.41 -6.53
CA ARG A 28 -12.92 37.85 -6.83
C ARG A 28 -12.08 38.60 -5.79
N GLU A 29 -12.26 38.29 -4.50
CA GLU A 29 -11.48 38.87 -3.40
C GLU A 29 -9.98 38.62 -3.60
N VAL A 30 -9.58 37.35 -3.78
CA VAL A 30 -8.18 36.94 -3.86
C VAL A 30 -7.54 37.43 -5.16
N PHE A 31 -8.17 37.20 -6.31
CA PHE A 31 -7.59 37.59 -7.60
C PHE A 31 -7.65 39.11 -7.83
N GLY A 32 -8.67 39.81 -7.31
CA GLY A 32 -8.70 41.27 -7.33
C GLY A 32 -7.52 41.88 -6.57
N GLN A 33 -7.19 41.34 -5.39
CA GLN A 33 -6.02 41.75 -4.62
C GLN A 33 -4.69 41.40 -5.30
N GLU A 34 -4.61 40.27 -6.01
CA GLU A 34 -3.34 39.79 -6.60
C GLU A 34 -3.03 40.36 -7.99
N TYR A 35 -4.05 40.66 -8.79
CA TYR A 35 -3.90 41.06 -10.19
C TYR A 35 -4.37 42.49 -10.49
N GLY A 36 -4.98 43.20 -9.53
CA GLY A 36 -5.35 44.62 -9.70
C GLY A 36 -6.42 44.88 -10.77
N LEU A 37 -7.21 43.86 -11.10
CA LEU A 37 -8.28 43.91 -12.10
C LEU A 37 -9.63 44.06 -11.37
N GLU A 38 -10.27 45.23 -11.49
CA GLU A 38 -11.59 45.52 -10.85
C GLU A 38 -12.74 44.64 -11.39
N LYS A 39 -12.53 43.97 -12.53
CA LYS A 39 -13.45 42.97 -13.09
C LYS A 39 -12.66 41.79 -13.64
N LEU A 40 -12.77 40.64 -12.99
CA LEU A 40 -12.41 39.36 -13.60
C LEU A 40 -13.57 38.95 -14.51
N LEU A 41 -13.51 39.36 -15.78
CA LEU A 41 -14.37 38.83 -16.84
C LEU A 41 -14.12 37.31 -16.91
N GLY A 42 -15.16 36.49 -16.69
CA GLY A 42 -15.10 35.03 -16.85
C GLY A 42 -15.04 34.16 -15.59
N ILE A 43 -15.14 34.73 -14.37
CA ILE A 43 -15.38 33.90 -13.16
C ILE A 43 -16.79 33.28 -13.17
N ASP A 44 -17.75 33.99 -13.76
CA ASP A 44 -19.15 33.59 -13.83
C ASP A 44 -19.51 32.91 -15.17
N ASP A 45 -18.55 32.75 -16.09
CA ASP A 45 -18.79 32.05 -17.37
C ASP A 45 -19.07 30.56 -17.12
N GLU A 46 -19.97 29.98 -17.93
CA GLU A 46 -20.70 28.72 -17.70
C GLU A 46 -19.91 27.64 -16.94
N ASP A 47 -20.12 27.56 -15.62
CA ASP A 47 -19.61 26.51 -14.72
C ASP A 47 -20.28 25.13 -14.94
N LYS A 48 -20.88 24.93 -16.12
CA LYS A 48 -21.49 23.67 -16.52
C LYS A 48 -20.39 22.60 -16.55
N ASN A 49 -20.59 21.52 -15.80
CA ASN A 49 -19.64 20.41 -15.63
C ASN A 49 -18.35 20.73 -14.85
N CYS A 50 -18.34 21.83 -14.08
CA CYS A 50 -17.28 22.08 -13.10
C CYS A 50 -17.54 21.31 -11.79
N ARG A 51 -16.47 20.92 -11.10
CA ARG A 51 -16.54 20.49 -9.70
C ARG A 51 -15.62 21.35 -8.84
N TYR A 52 -16.08 21.61 -7.63
CA TYR A 52 -15.37 22.47 -6.69
C TYR A 52 -14.90 21.68 -5.49
N VAL A 53 -13.71 22.03 -5.01
CA VAL A 53 -13.20 21.63 -3.70
C VAL A 53 -13.05 22.88 -2.85
N VAL A 54 -13.73 22.90 -1.71
CA VAL A 54 -13.83 24.05 -0.83
C VAL A 54 -13.24 23.73 0.53
N ALA A 55 -12.49 24.66 1.08
CA ALA A 55 -12.09 24.68 2.48
C ALA A 55 -12.98 25.68 3.22
N GLN A 56 -13.67 25.20 4.26
CA GLN A 56 -14.52 26.01 5.13
C GLN A 56 -13.96 26.06 6.54
N TRP A 57 -14.06 27.22 7.18
CA TRP A 57 -13.68 27.37 8.58
C TRP A 57 -14.73 26.70 9.47
N ALA A 58 -14.32 25.78 10.33
CA ALA A 58 -15.21 24.90 11.08
C ALA A 58 -16.10 25.63 12.11
N SER A 59 -15.81 26.89 12.45
CA SER A 59 -16.60 27.65 13.44
C SER A 59 -17.81 28.36 12.84
N ASP A 60 -17.75 28.78 11.58
CA ASP A 60 -18.81 29.59 10.94
C ASP A 60 -19.12 29.19 9.50
N ASP A 61 -18.55 28.07 9.03
CA ASP A 61 -18.67 27.52 7.68
C ASP A 61 -18.27 28.49 6.55
N SER A 62 -17.57 29.58 6.88
CA SER A 62 -17.11 30.54 5.88
C SER A 62 -16.10 29.91 4.92
N VAL A 63 -16.25 30.18 3.62
CA VAL A 63 -15.32 29.71 2.60
C VAL A 63 -14.00 30.47 2.73
N ILE A 64 -12.92 29.74 3.00
CA ILE A 64 -11.56 30.26 3.19
C ILE A 64 -10.58 29.83 2.10
N GLY A 65 -10.94 28.79 1.33
CA GLY A 65 -10.17 28.31 0.19
C GLY A 65 -11.05 27.61 -0.83
N VAL A 66 -10.70 27.71 -2.10
CA VAL A 66 -11.44 27.06 -3.20
C VAL A 66 -10.50 26.68 -4.34
N CYS A 67 -10.82 25.57 -5.00
CA CYS A 67 -10.23 25.13 -6.27
C CYS A 67 -11.34 24.55 -7.16
N CYS A 68 -11.23 24.75 -8.48
CA CYS A 68 -12.16 24.23 -9.47
C CYS A 68 -11.45 23.23 -10.39
N ILE A 69 -12.11 22.12 -10.70
CA ILE A 69 -11.74 21.20 -11.77
C ILE A 69 -12.82 21.21 -12.85
N ARG A 70 -12.40 21.38 -14.11
CA ARG A 70 -13.30 21.41 -15.28
C ARG A 70 -12.81 20.43 -16.33
N SER A 71 -13.67 19.52 -16.77
CA SER A 71 -13.34 18.63 -17.88
C SER A 71 -13.39 19.40 -19.20
N ILE A 72 -12.30 19.32 -19.96
CA ILE A 72 -12.10 19.88 -21.29
C ILE A 72 -11.36 18.84 -22.13
N HIS A 73 -12.10 17.87 -22.66
CA HIS A 73 -11.55 16.68 -23.31
C HIS A 73 -10.39 17.01 -24.27
N PRO A 74 -9.24 16.30 -24.19
CA PRO A 74 -8.94 15.11 -23.38
C PRO A 74 -8.32 15.47 -22.01
N TYR A 75 -8.46 16.71 -21.58
CA TYR A 75 -7.87 17.24 -20.36
C TYR A 75 -8.89 17.49 -19.27
N VAL A 76 -8.43 17.52 -18.03
CA VAL A 76 -9.14 18.14 -16.92
C VAL A 76 -8.31 19.32 -16.48
N LYS A 77 -8.92 20.49 -16.39
CA LYS A 77 -8.23 21.71 -15.99
C LYS A 77 -8.47 21.98 -14.52
N LEU A 78 -7.38 22.05 -13.75
CA LEU A 78 -7.37 22.60 -12.40
C LEU A 78 -7.16 24.11 -12.51
N GLU A 79 -8.14 24.89 -12.06
CA GLU A 79 -8.15 26.34 -12.16
C GLU A 79 -8.84 26.99 -10.95
N ARG A 80 -8.80 28.32 -10.90
CA ARG A 80 -9.46 29.14 -9.86
C ARG A 80 -9.04 28.73 -8.43
N VAL A 81 -7.75 28.46 -8.22
CA VAL A 81 -7.19 28.21 -6.89
C VAL A 81 -7.07 29.52 -6.12
N ALA A 82 -7.88 29.70 -5.10
CA ALA A 82 -7.91 30.91 -4.27
C ALA A 82 -7.94 30.54 -2.79
N VAL A 83 -7.10 31.20 -1.98
CA VAL A 83 -7.05 31.03 -0.51
C VAL A 83 -6.98 32.40 0.14
N ARG A 84 -7.89 32.68 1.07
CA ARG A 84 -7.96 33.94 1.80
C ARG A 84 -6.70 34.15 2.64
N LYS A 85 -6.05 35.31 2.54
CA LYS A 85 -4.79 35.60 3.25
C LYS A 85 -4.95 35.76 4.77
N LYS A 86 -5.94 36.52 5.23
CA LYS A 86 -6.20 36.76 6.67
C LYS A 86 -7.69 36.92 6.95
N ILE A 87 -8.14 36.41 8.10
CA ILE A 87 -9.49 36.71 8.64
C ILE A 87 -9.39 37.71 9.80
N PHE A 88 -8.29 37.72 10.56
CA PHE A 88 -7.95 38.73 11.57
C PHE A 88 -6.41 38.83 11.73
N PHE A 89 -5.92 39.83 12.48
CA PHE A 89 -4.49 40.13 12.68
C PHE A 89 -3.58 38.93 13.09
N PHE A 90 -4.14 37.77 13.45
CA PHE A 90 -3.43 36.58 13.95
C PHE A 90 -3.47 35.32 13.06
N TYR A 91 -4.19 35.28 11.92
CA TYR A 91 -4.34 34.04 11.12
C TYR A 91 -3.86 34.21 9.67
N ASP A 92 -2.78 33.50 9.28
CA ASP A 92 -2.28 33.37 7.91
C ASP A 92 -2.63 31.99 7.35
N TRP A 93 -3.68 31.90 6.53
CA TRP A 93 -4.16 30.64 5.97
C TRP A 93 -3.35 30.15 4.76
N GLN A 94 -2.62 31.05 4.08
CA GLN A 94 -1.64 30.66 3.06
C GLN A 94 -0.41 30.00 3.72
N GLY A 95 0.00 30.48 4.89
CA GLY A 95 1.03 29.86 5.73
C GLY A 95 0.64 28.53 6.39
N ARG A 96 -0.65 28.13 6.33
CA ARG A 96 -1.18 26.87 6.89
C ARG A 96 -1.49 25.79 5.84
N THR A 97 -0.81 25.86 4.69
CA THR A 97 -0.87 24.84 3.61
C THR A 97 -2.28 24.51 3.09
N ILE A 98 -3.27 25.40 3.29
CA ILE A 98 -4.65 25.19 2.83
C ILE A 98 -4.71 25.03 1.31
N GLY A 99 -3.92 25.82 0.58
CA GLY A 99 -3.77 25.68 -0.88
C GLY A 99 -3.32 24.27 -1.28
N HIS A 100 -2.33 23.70 -0.57
CA HIS A 100 -1.89 22.33 -0.83
C HIS A 100 -3.00 21.32 -0.55
N ARG A 101 -3.75 21.48 0.55
CA ARG A 101 -4.85 20.57 0.92
C ARG A 101 -5.98 20.55 -0.12
N ILE A 102 -6.47 21.72 -0.53
CA ILE A 102 -7.56 21.80 -1.53
C ILE A 102 -7.11 21.28 -2.90
N CYS A 103 -5.88 21.59 -3.32
CA CYS A 103 -5.36 21.11 -4.59
C CYS A 103 -5.10 19.60 -4.57
N ARG A 104 -4.58 19.04 -3.47
CA ARG A 104 -4.40 17.59 -3.32
C ARG A 104 -5.73 16.86 -3.43
N ARG A 105 -6.76 17.34 -2.72
CA ARG A 105 -8.11 16.78 -2.83
C ARG A 105 -8.70 16.92 -4.24
N ALA A 106 -8.43 18.03 -4.93
CA ALA A 106 -8.85 18.23 -6.32
C ALA A 106 -8.15 17.28 -7.30
N ILE A 107 -6.87 16.99 -7.10
CA ILE A 107 -6.11 15.99 -7.87
C ILE A 107 -6.72 14.61 -7.65
N GLU A 108 -6.93 14.19 -6.40
CA GLU A 108 -7.57 12.90 -6.07
C GLU A 108 -8.95 12.76 -6.73
N LEU A 109 -9.76 13.82 -6.66
CA LEU A 109 -11.08 13.87 -7.27
C LEU A 109 -10.99 13.76 -8.80
N ALA A 110 -10.02 14.43 -9.42
CA ALA A 110 -9.79 14.34 -10.86
C ALA A 110 -9.35 12.93 -11.29
N GLU A 111 -8.44 12.29 -10.55
CA GLU A 111 -7.98 10.93 -10.83
C GLU A 111 -9.10 9.89 -10.72
N CYS A 112 -10.05 10.10 -9.80
CA CYS A 112 -11.20 9.24 -9.57
C CYS A 112 -12.25 9.38 -10.68
N LEU A 113 -12.61 10.62 -11.05
CA LEU A 113 -13.72 10.90 -11.96
C LEU A 113 -13.34 10.89 -13.43
N TYR A 114 -12.08 11.18 -13.76
CA TYR A 114 -11.62 11.41 -15.12
C TYR A 114 -10.39 10.56 -15.43
N SER A 115 -10.51 9.24 -15.26
CA SER A 115 -9.41 8.29 -15.34
C SER A 115 -8.69 8.23 -16.69
N THR A 116 -9.32 8.66 -17.78
CA THR A 116 -8.75 8.69 -19.13
C THR A 116 -8.19 10.06 -19.55
N GLN A 117 -8.37 11.10 -18.73
CA GLN A 117 -8.00 12.46 -19.07
C GLN A 117 -6.76 12.91 -18.31
N ILE A 118 -6.02 13.87 -18.88
CA ILE A 118 -4.81 14.41 -18.24
C ILE A 118 -5.15 15.69 -17.47
N LEU A 119 -4.79 15.72 -16.19
CA LEU A 119 -4.95 16.92 -15.38
C LEU A 119 -3.91 17.97 -15.78
N ILE A 120 -4.35 19.19 -16.03
CA ILE A 120 -3.50 20.33 -16.42
C ILE A 120 -3.84 21.56 -15.59
N THR A 121 -2.94 22.54 -15.59
CA THR A 121 -3.19 23.86 -15.01
C THR A 121 -2.37 24.92 -15.74
N TYR A 122 -2.85 26.16 -15.72
CA TYR A 122 -2.09 27.32 -16.18
C TYR A 122 -1.60 28.09 -14.97
N SER A 123 -0.28 28.13 -14.79
CA SER A 123 0.33 28.73 -13.61
C SER A 123 1.07 30.01 -13.97
N HIS A 124 0.79 31.08 -13.22
CA HIS A 124 1.57 32.31 -13.28
C HIS A 124 2.98 32.07 -12.72
N LEU A 125 3.99 32.81 -13.20
CA LEU A 125 5.40 32.64 -12.82
C LEU A 125 5.66 32.55 -11.30
N ARG A 126 4.89 33.31 -10.50
CA ARG A 126 5.00 33.34 -9.03
C ARG A 126 4.51 32.06 -8.33
N VAL A 127 3.65 31.27 -8.98
CA VAL A 127 2.95 30.11 -8.40
C VAL A 127 3.43 28.79 -8.99
N ILE A 128 4.36 28.80 -9.97
CA ILE A 128 4.93 27.58 -10.56
C ILE A 128 5.50 26.64 -9.50
N LYS A 129 6.27 27.18 -8.55
CA LYS A 129 6.86 26.37 -7.48
C LYS A 129 5.79 25.65 -6.66
N PHE A 130 4.64 26.26 -6.43
CA PHE A 130 3.55 25.63 -5.69
C PHE A 130 2.97 24.41 -6.44
N PHE A 131 2.73 24.53 -7.75
CA PHE A 131 2.21 23.41 -8.54
C PHE A 131 3.27 22.32 -8.79
N ASP A 132 4.53 22.70 -9.00
CA ASP A 132 5.65 21.75 -9.05
C ASP A 132 5.71 20.91 -7.77
N GLN A 133 5.59 21.56 -6.61
CA GLN A 133 5.53 20.86 -5.31
C GLN A 133 4.35 19.89 -5.17
N LEU A 134 3.24 20.13 -5.89
CA LEU A 134 2.06 19.28 -5.91
C LEU A 134 2.16 18.12 -6.90
N GLY A 135 3.20 18.08 -7.74
CA GLY A 135 3.40 17.00 -8.71
C GLY A 135 3.25 17.41 -10.18
N PHE A 136 3.02 18.69 -10.47
CA PHE A 136 2.88 19.18 -11.84
C PHE A 136 4.23 19.40 -12.52
N MET A 137 4.26 19.13 -13.82
CA MET A 137 5.42 19.30 -14.69
C MET A 137 5.13 20.40 -15.70
N ILE A 138 6.14 21.20 -16.04
CA ILE A 138 6.01 22.26 -17.05
C ILE A 138 5.99 21.63 -18.45
N ALA A 139 4.95 21.93 -19.23
CA ALA A 139 4.86 21.55 -20.64
C ALA A 139 5.37 22.66 -21.57
N SER A 140 4.99 23.92 -21.29
CA SER A 140 5.30 25.06 -22.16
C SER A 140 5.09 26.40 -21.45
N ASN A 141 5.41 27.50 -22.15
CA ASN A 141 5.01 28.85 -21.76
C ASN A 141 3.87 29.30 -22.69
N GLU A 142 2.84 29.92 -22.14
CA GLU A 142 1.70 30.51 -22.85
C GLU A 142 1.64 32.01 -22.54
N LEU A 143 1.37 32.84 -23.55
CA LEU A 143 1.22 34.28 -23.38
C LEU A 143 -0.28 34.63 -23.47
N ASP A 144 -0.90 34.97 -22.35
CA ASP A 144 -2.29 35.43 -22.30
C ASP A 144 -2.33 36.88 -21.81
N SER A 145 -2.98 37.77 -22.57
CA SER A 145 -3.25 39.15 -22.16
C SER A 145 -2.01 39.89 -21.60
N HIS A 146 -0.86 39.75 -22.29
CA HIS A 146 0.47 40.29 -21.92
C HIS A 146 1.11 39.72 -20.64
N THR A 147 0.52 38.68 -20.05
CA THR A 147 1.05 37.98 -18.89
C THR A 147 1.56 36.60 -19.31
N LEU A 148 2.78 36.26 -18.88
CA LEU A 148 3.38 34.95 -19.18
C LEU A 148 2.90 33.92 -18.16
N HIS A 149 2.16 32.92 -18.66
CA HIS A 149 1.76 31.73 -17.91
C HIS A 149 2.57 30.52 -18.36
N LYS A 150 2.59 29.47 -17.54
CA LYS A 150 3.09 28.16 -17.91
C LYS A 150 1.96 27.15 -17.95
N THR A 151 1.88 26.42 -19.05
CA THR A 151 1.06 25.22 -19.12
C THR A 151 1.79 24.13 -18.36
N MET A 152 1.15 23.61 -17.33
CA MET A 152 1.68 22.52 -16.52
C MET A 152 0.71 21.34 -16.57
N PHE A 153 1.23 20.13 -16.55
CA PHE A 153 0.43 18.91 -16.54
C PHE A 153 0.80 18.05 -15.34
N TYR A 154 -0.17 17.34 -14.80
CA TYR A 154 0.02 16.36 -13.76
C TYR A 154 0.28 15.00 -14.41
N PHE A 155 1.34 14.33 -13.99
CA PHE A 155 1.72 13.06 -14.58
C PHE A 155 0.69 11.96 -14.20
N PRO A 156 0.04 11.31 -15.17
CA PRO A 156 -0.97 10.28 -14.89
C PRO A 156 -0.35 9.01 -14.29
N ARG A 157 -1.14 8.24 -13.55
CA ARG A 157 -0.69 6.93 -13.06
C ARG A 157 -0.27 6.02 -14.21
N ARG A 158 0.79 5.23 -13.99
CA ARG A 158 1.47 4.45 -15.04
C ARG A 158 0.55 3.40 -15.68
N ASP A 159 -0.33 2.80 -14.88
CA ASP A 159 -1.38 1.86 -15.27
C ASP A 159 -2.43 2.50 -16.18
N LYS A 160 -2.73 3.79 -15.97
CA LYS A 160 -3.69 4.55 -16.78
C LYS A 160 -3.12 5.03 -18.11
N LEU A 161 -1.80 5.04 -18.29
CA LEU A 161 -1.15 5.54 -19.51
C LEU A 161 -1.76 4.98 -20.81
N PRO A 162 -1.96 3.65 -21.00
CA PRO A 162 -2.52 3.12 -22.24
C PRO A 162 -3.95 3.57 -22.54
N THR A 163 -4.68 4.01 -21.51
CA THR A 163 -6.10 4.37 -21.59
C THR A 163 -6.33 5.86 -21.83
N LEU A 164 -5.28 6.68 -21.84
CA LEU A 164 -5.43 8.13 -21.95
C LEU A 164 -6.01 8.53 -23.31
N ASP A 165 -7.04 9.37 -23.28
CA ASP A 165 -7.67 9.93 -24.48
C ASP A 165 -6.71 10.79 -25.30
N LEU A 166 -5.65 11.32 -24.66
CA LEU A 166 -4.58 12.06 -25.32
C LEU A 166 -3.96 11.29 -26.50
N TRP A 167 -3.89 9.96 -26.43
CA TRP A 167 -3.34 9.14 -27.51
C TRP A 167 -4.23 9.07 -28.75
N ARG A 168 -5.52 9.37 -28.59
CA ARG A 168 -6.55 9.28 -29.65
C ARG A 168 -6.91 10.65 -30.24
N LEU A 169 -6.30 11.73 -29.74
CA LEU A 169 -6.65 13.08 -30.12
C LEU A 169 -6.28 13.40 -31.58
N VAL A 170 -7.23 14.02 -32.29
CA VAL A 170 -7.06 14.58 -33.63
C VAL A 170 -6.88 16.11 -33.52
N TYR A 171 -5.79 16.63 -34.07
CA TYR A 171 -5.38 18.03 -33.86
C TYR A 171 -6.32 19.08 -34.48
N ASP A 172 -6.99 18.74 -35.58
CA ASP A 172 -7.76 19.71 -36.39
C ASP A 172 -9.09 20.16 -35.75
N GLU A 173 -9.50 19.54 -34.65
CA GLU A 173 -10.81 19.80 -34.02
C GLU A 173 -10.79 20.94 -32.98
N HIS A 174 -9.62 21.45 -32.61
CA HIS A 174 -9.47 22.40 -31.50
C HIS A 174 -8.78 23.70 -31.93
N LYS A 175 -9.42 24.85 -31.67
CA LYS A 175 -8.74 26.15 -31.75
C LYS A 175 -7.76 26.29 -30.59
N TYR A 176 -6.54 26.77 -30.84
CA TYR A 176 -5.51 26.91 -29.82
C TYR A 176 -4.75 28.23 -29.90
N THR A 177 -4.20 28.62 -28.75
CA THR A 177 -3.20 29.67 -28.55
C THR A 177 -1.82 29.05 -28.46
N SER A 178 -0.80 29.73 -28.99
CA SER A 178 0.58 29.26 -28.89
C SER A 178 0.99 29.09 -27.42
N GLY A 179 1.46 27.90 -27.07
CA GLY A 179 1.80 27.53 -25.70
C GLY A 179 0.66 26.98 -24.86
N GLY A 180 -0.59 27.04 -25.32
CA GLY A 180 -1.74 26.46 -24.60
C GLY A 180 -1.79 24.93 -24.63
N CYS A 181 -2.65 24.32 -23.83
CA CYS A 181 -2.75 22.85 -23.74
C CYS A 181 -3.22 22.15 -25.01
N PHE A 182 -3.92 22.86 -25.91
CA PHE A 182 -4.34 22.35 -27.22
C PHE A 182 -3.34 22.68 -28.34
N ASP A 183 -2.23 23.37 -28.06
CA ASP A 183 -1.17 23.61 -29.04
C ASP A 183 -0.50 22.27 -29.40
N PRO A 184 -0.48 21.86 -30.69
CA PRO A 184 0.14 20.60 -31.11
C PRO A 184 1.57 20.41 -30.59
N ALA A 185 2.38 21.48 -30.50
CA ALA A 185 3.74 21.39 -29.97
C ALA A 185 3.76 21.04 -28.46
N VAL A 186 2.79 21.56 -27.71
CA VAL A 186 2.63 21.29 -26.27
C VAL A 186 2.12 19.88 -26.05
N ILE A 187 1.14 19.45 -26.86
CA ILE A 187 0.61 18.09 -26.83
C ILE A 187 1.72 17.07 -27.08
N GLU A 188 2.51 17.26 -28.15
CA GLU A 188 3.66 16.40 -28.45
C GLU A 188 4.73 16.48 -27.36
N GLY A 189 4.94 17.64 -26.74
CA GLY A 189 5.81 17.80 -25.58
C GLY A 189 5.35 16.96 -24.38
N ILE A 190 4.05 16.97 -24.06
CA ILE A 190 3.47 16.15 -22.99
C ILE A 190 3.61 14.65 -23.33
N LYS A 191 3.24 14.24 -24.56
CA LYS A 191 3.39 12.86 -25.03
C LYS A 191 4.84 12.39 -24.93
N GLY A 192 5.78 13.20 -25.40
CA GLY A 192 7.21 12.94 -25.36
C GLY A 192 7.75 12.83 -23.94
N ALA A 193 7.32 13.72 -23.03
CA ALA A 193 7.67 13.63 -21.62
C ALA A 193 7.19 12.32 -21.01
N VAL A 194 5.91 11.97 -21.21
CA VAL A 194 5.31 10.72 -20.71
C VAL A 194 6.05 9.49 -21.25
N MET A 195 6.36 9.46 -22.54
CA MET A 195 7.06 8.35 -23.19
C MET A 195 8.53 8.25 -22.76
N SER A 196 9.24 9.37 -22.61
CA SER A 196 10.63 9.37 -22.15
C SER A 196 10.79 8.75 -20.76
N PHE A 197 9.85 9.01 -19.84
CA PHE A 197 9.83 8.34 -18.53
C PHE A 197 9.57 6.84 -18.66
N LYS A 198 8.64 6.45 -19.54
CA LYS A 198 8.34 5.04 -19.80
C LYS A 198 9.55 4.28 -20.34
N GLU A 199 10.31 4.89 -21.25
CA GLU A 199 11.48 4.27 -21.91
C GLU A 199 12.66 4.04 -20.96
N GLN A 200 12.90 4.95 -20.02
CA GLN A 200 13.99 4.80 -19.05
C GLN A 200 13.75 3.67 -18.04
N ASN A 201 12.49 3.20 -17.96
CA ASN A 201 12.03 2.19 -17.03
C ASN A 201 12.50 2.43 -15.59
N ILE A 202 12.35 3.67 -15.13
CA ILE A 202 12.58 4.07 -13.74
C ILE A 202 11.29 4.67 -13.17
N PRO A 203 11.07 4.57 -11.85
CA PRO A 203 9.98 5.29 -11.22
C PRO A 203 10.24 6.81 -11.24
N ARG A 204 9.15 7.56 -11.13
CA ARG A 204 9.21 9.01 -10.94
C ARG A 204 9.81 9.30 -9.56
N LEU A 205 10.89 10.09 -9.50
CA LEU A 205 11.56 10.43 -8.23
C LEU A 205 11.22 11.83 -7.70
N VAL A 206 10.71 12.71 -8.56
CA VAL A 206 10.25 14.05 -8.20
C VAL A 206 8.78 14.15 -8.52
N ASN A 207 8.05 15.08 -7.90
CA ASN A 207 6.65 15.32 -8.28
C ASN A 207 5.75 14.09 -8.06
N LEU A 208 6.03 13.32 -6.99
CA LEU A 208 5.24 12.15 -6.57
C LEU A 208 3.78 12.54 -6.32
N GLN A 209 2.87 11.62 -6.63
CA GLN A 209 1.42 11.82 -6.43
C GLN A 209 1.06 12.09 -4.97
N HIS A 210 1.74 11.38 -4.06
CA HIS A 210 1.55 11.51 -2.62
C HIS A 210 2.92 11.69 -1.95
N LEU A 211 3.34 12.95 -1.81
CA LEU A 211 4.45 13.25 -0.92
C LEU A 211 4.04 12.99 0.54
N PRO A 212 4.99 12.56 1.40
CA PRO A 212 4.76 12.45 2.84
C PRO A 212 4.13 13.72 3.42
N ASP A 213 3.32 13.55 4.46
CA ASP A 213 2.72 14.70 5.14
C ASP A 213 3.82 15.62 5.70
N GLU A 214 3.90 16.83 5.15
CA GLU A 214 4.89 17.85 5.52
C GLU A 214 4.76 18.26 6.99
N SER A 215 3.55 18.22 7.56
CA SER A 215 3.33 18.54 8.97
C SER A 215 3.92 17.49 9.92
N VAL A 216 4.14 16.26 9.43
CA VAL A 216 4.72 15.15 10.18
C VAL A 216 6.23 15.05 9.94
N VAL A 217 6.66 15.02 8.67
CA VAL A 217 8.06 14.80 8.29
C VAL A 217 8.88 16.09 8.39
N GLY A 218 8.26 17.23 8.08
CA GLY A 218 8.91 18.54 8.08
C GLY A 218 9.45 18.95 6.71
N TYR A 219 9.21 20.22 6.36
CA TYR A 219 9.56 20.83 5.08
C TYR A 219 11.04 20.67 4.71
N SER A 220 11.96 20.86 5.66
CA SER A 220 13.41 20.80 5.39
C SER A 220 13.86 19.41 4.92
N LEU A 221 13.27 18.34 5.46
CA LEU A 221 13.58 16.98 5.03
C LEU A 221 12.98 16.68 3.66
N ILE A 222 11.73 17.08 3.40
CA ILE A 222 11.10 16.94 2.08
C ILE A 222 11.89 17.71 1.01
N ARG A 223 12.37 18.92 1.32
CA ARG A 223 13.26 19.67 0.43
C ARG A 223 14.56 18.91 0.15
N THR A 224 15.18 18.35 1.19
CA THR A 224 16.44 17.60 1.07
C THR A 224 16.25 16.34 0.22
N TYR A 225 15.11 15.66 0.36
CA TYR A 225 14.70 14.58 -0.54
C TYR A 225 14.57 15.03 -1.99
N ARG A 226 13.94 16.19 -2.26
CA ARG A 226 13.87 16.70 -3.64
C ARG A 226 15.26 16.97 -4.22
N GLU A 227 16.17 17.53 -3.42
CA GLU A 227 17.57 17.70 -3.83
C GLU A 227 18.24 16.35 -4.11
N CYS A 228 17.94 15.32 -3.31
CA CYS A 228 18.41 13.96 -3.53
C CYS A 228 17.90 13.39 -4.86
N ALA A 229 16.58 13.43 -5.09
CA ALA A 229 15.96 12.94 -6.31
C ALA A 229 16.50 13.65 -7.56
N LEU A 230 16.67 14.97 -7.51
CA LEU A 230 17.27 15.75 -8.60
C LEU A 230 18.72 15.35 -8.84
N ALA A 231 19.52 15.14 -7.79
CA ALA A 231 20.90 14.65 -7.91
C ALA A 231 20.95 13.25 -8.55
N THR A 232 20.04 12.33 -8.15
CA THR A 232 19.92 11.00 -8.75
C THR A 232 19.65 11.08 -10.25
N LEU A 233 18.65 11.89 -10.65
CA LEU A 233 18.26 12.06 -12.06
C LEU A 233 19.36 12.75 -12.88
N ALA A 234 20.07 13.72 -12.29
CA ALA A 234 21.21 14.40 -12.90
C ALA A 234 22.49 13.53 -12.94
N ARG A 235 22.45 12.31 -12.37
CA ARG A 235 23.59 11.40 -12.24
C ARG A 235 24.76 11.95 -11.41
N ASP A 236 24.47 12.88 -10.49
CA ASP A 236 25.40 13.25 -9.43
C ASP A 236 25.29 12.24 -8.28
N PHE A 237 25.88 11.05 -8.50
CA PHE A 237 25.77 9.93 -7.57
C PHE A 237 26.46 10.20 -6.23
N THR A 238 27.50 11.03 -6.21
CA THR A 238 28.16 11.47 -4.98
C THR A 238 27.20 12.26 -4.11
N ARG A 239 26.53 13.28 -4.68
CA ARG A 239 25.56 14.09 -3.94
C ARG A 239 24.33 13.28 -3.55
N SER A 240 23.81 12.48 -4.48
CA SER A 240 22.66 11.58 -4.23
C SER A 240 22.94 10.67 -3.03
N LYS A 241 24.06 9.93 -3.04
CA LYS A 241 24.43 9.02 -1.96
C LYS A 241 24.62 9.72 -0.61
N GLN A 242 25.20 10.92 -0.59
CA GLN A 242 25.34 11.71 0.63
C GLN A 242 23.98 12.08 1.23
N LEU A 243 23.06 12.55 0.40
CA LEU A 243 21.72 12.94 0.82
C LEU A 243 20.87 11.74 1.24
N GLU A 244 20.93 10.63 0.49
CA GLU A 244 20.28 9.36 0.84
C GLU A 244 20.69 8.90 2.25
N ASN A 245 22.01 8.84 2.52
CA ASN A 245 22.52 8.36 3.79
C ASN A 245 22.09 9.26 4.96
N PHE A 246 22.12 10.58 4.77
CA PHE A 246 21.66 11.54 5.76
C PHE A 246 20.15 11.40 6.06
N LEU A 247 19.34 11.24 5.03
CA LEU A 247 17.89 11.07 5.19
C LEU A 247 17.56 9.72 5.83
N ILE A 248 18.19 8.64 5.37
CA ILE A 248 18.01 7.29 5.91
C ILE A 248 18.36 7.24 7.40
N SER A 249 19.45 7.90 7.85
CA SER A 249 19.82 7.87 9.27
C SER A 249 18.75 8.51 10.15
N ILE A 250 18.16 9.63 9.72
CA ILE A 250 17.09 10.32 10.48
C ILE A 250 15.81 9.47 10.48
N ILE A 251 15.42 8.96 9.31
CA ILE A 251 14.19 8.18 9.19
C ILE A 251 14.31 6.87 9.97
N TRP A 252 15.48 6.23 9.96
CA TRP A 252 15.72 4.99 10.71
C TRP A 252 15.44 5.16 12.21
N GLU A 253 15.87 6.27 12.81
CA GLU A 253 15.53 6.58 14.20
C GLU A 253 14.01 6.68 14.40
N LYS A 254 13.29 7.30 13.46
CA LYS A 254 11.82 7.42 13.54
C LYS A 254 11.10 6.09 13.39
N LEU A 255 11.52 5.24 12.47
CA LEU A 255 10.90 3.93 12.26
C LEU A 255 11.16 2.96 13.43
N ASN A 256 12.25 3.15 14.17
CA ASN A 256 12.65 2.29 15.29
C ASN A 256 12.42 2.94 16.67
N THR A 257 11.65 4.02 16.74
CA THR A 257 11.22 4.62 18.01
C THR A 257 9.88 4.02 18.42
N GLY A 258 9.89 3.17 19.45
CA GLY A 258 8.65 2.57 20.00
C GLY A 258 8.14 1.37 19.19
N HIS A 259 6.85 1.09 19.29
CA HIS A 259 6.22 -0.03 18.57
C HIS A 259 6.02 0.36 17.09
N TYR A 260 6.37 -0.52 16.16
CA TYR A 260 6.32 -0.18 14.72
C TYR A 260 4.92 0.22 14.27
N ALA A 261 3.87 -0.38 14.85
CA ALA A 261 2.46 -0.04 14.59
C ALA A 261 2.12 1.44 14.87
N ASP A 262 2.82 2.09 15.80
CA ASP A 262 2.61 3.49 16.19
C ASP A 262 3.37 4.48 15.29
N VAL A 263 4.23 3.98 14.39
CA VAL A 263 4.98 4.81 13.45
C VAL A 263 4.03 5.41 12.43
N ASP A 264 3.97 6.75 12.42
CA ASP A 264 3.16 7.51 11.47
C ASP A 264 3.52 7.13 10.02
N GLU A 265 2.47 6.89 9.24
CA GLU A 265 2.57 6.45 7.86
C GLU A 265 3.39 7.40 6.98
N ALA A 266 3.39 8.70 7.27
CA ALA A 266 4.21 9.67 6.53
C ALA A 266 5.71 9.32 6.59
N TRP A 267 6.21 8.81 7.72
CA TRP A 267 7.61 8.36 7.83
C TRP A 267 7.88 7.11 7.00
N ARG A 268 6.91 6.19 6.91
CA ARG A 268 6.99 4.96 6.10
C ARG A 268 7.01 5.28 4.60
N ILE A 269 6.11 6.16 4.14
CA ILE A 269 6.09 6.69 2.76
C ILE A 269 7.41 7.41 2.46
N PHE A 270 7.91 8.20 3.41
CA PHE A 270 9.15 8.94 3.22
C PHE A 270 10.34 8.00 3.07
N TYR A 271 10.42 6.96 3.91
CA TYR A 271 11.45 5.93 3.80
C TYR A 271 11.44 5.27 2.42
N ALA A 272 10.28 4.77 1.98
CA ALA A 272 10.12 4.17 0.65
C ALA A 272 10.55 5.13 -0.48
N SER A 273 10.25 6.43 -0.34
CA SER A 273 10.64 7.45 -1.32
C SER A 273 12.16 7.63 -1.41
N ILE A 274 12.89 7.59 -0.28
CA ILE A 274 14.36 7.65 -0.30
C ILE A 274 14.96 6.36 -0.86
N MET A 275 14.40 5.22 -0.48
CA MET A 275 14.83 3.91 -0.98
C MET A 275 14.63 3.79 -2.49
N MET A 276 13.58 4.40 -3.04
CA MET A 276 13.36 4.50 -4.47
C MET A 276 14.45 5.33 -5.19
N CYS A 277 14.86 6.48 -4.63
CA CYS A 277 16.00 7.25 -5.15
C CYS A 277 17.29 6.41 -5.13
N LYS A 278 17.56 5.73 -4.00
CA LYS A 278 18.70 4.84 -3.85
C LYS A 278 18.69 3.71 -4.88
N ALA A 279 17.56 3.06 -5.09
CA ALA A 279 17.40 1.98 -6.06
C ALA A 279 17.66 2.48 -7.50
N VAL A 280 17.12 3.64 -7.89
CA VAL A 280 17.37 4.22 -9.22
C VAL A 280 18.85 4.59 -9.41
N ARG A 281 19.50 5.18 -8.39
CA ARG A 281 20.94 5.44 -8.43
C ARG A 281 21.73 4.16 -8.64
N LEU A 282 21.46 3.13 -7.84
CA LEU A 282 22.15 1.83 -7.91
C LEU A 282 21.93 1.16 -9.28
N LYS A 283 20.72 1.22 -9.84
CA LYS A 283 20.46 0.77 -11.22
C LYS A 283 21.33 1.52 -12.23
N PHE A 284 21.45 2.84 -12.13
CA PHE A 284 22.32 3.61 -13.04
C PHE A 284 23.81 3.28 -12.86
N GLU A 285 24.23 2.93 -11.64
CA GLU A 285 25.57 2.41 -11.34
C GLU A 285 25.75 0.93 -11.73
N LYS A 286 24.73 0.29 -12.33
CA LYS A 286 24.69 -1.12 -12.75
C LYS A 286 24.79 -2.12 -11.58
N GLN A 287 24.37 -1.71 -10.39
CA GLN A 287 24.26 -2.53 -9.18
C GLN A 287 22.82 -3.01 -9.02
N VAL A 288 22.42 -3.96 -9.87
CA VAL A 288 21.01 -4.38 -10.01
C VAL A 288 20.50 -5.11 -8.77
N GLU A 289 21.30 -5.99 -8.19
CA GLU A 289 20.94 -6.74 -6.98
C GLU A 289 20.78 -5.81 -5.77
N GLU A 290 21.69 -4.85 -5.59
CA GLU A 290 21.59 -3.85 -4.53
C GLU A 290 20.44 -2.86 -4.77
N ALA A 291 20.12 -2.56 -6.04
CA ALA A 291 18.94 -1.77 -6.38
C ALA A 291 17.65 -2.52 -6.03
N LEU A 292 17.59 -3.82 -6.30
CA LEU A 292 16.45 -4.67 -5.96
C LEU A 292 16.28 -4.76 -4.45
N LEU A 293 17.37 -5.03 -3.72
CA LEU A 293 17.39 -5.01 -2.26
C LEU A 293 16.90 -3.66 -1.72
N ALA A 294 17.34 -2.53 -2.30
CA ALA A 294 16.86 -1.22 -1.88
C ALA A 294 15.35 -1.07 -2.07
N CYS A 295 14.77 -1.60 -3.16
CA CYS A 295 13.32 -1.60 -3.36
C CYS A 295 12.62 -2.44 -2.30
N ASP A 296 13.07 -3.69 -2.08
CA ASP A 296 12.43 -4.60 -1.14
C ASP A 296 12.49 -4.08 0.30
N ILE A 297 13.62 -3.51 0.73
CA ILE A 297 13.72 -2.87 2.04
C ILE A 297 12.78 -1.66 2.15
N GLY A 298 12.64 -0.87 1.08
CA GLY A 298 11.68 0.24 1.02
C GLY A 298 10.22 -0.22 1.13
N LEU A 299 9.88 -1.38 0.56
CA LEU A 299 8.54 -1.97 0.64
C LEU A 299 8.27 -2.60 2.01
N ILE A 300 9.23 -3.34 2.57
CA ILE A 300 9.11 -4.02 3.87
C ILE A 300 9.02 -3.02 5.03
N MET A 301 9.91 -2.03 5.06
CA MET A 301 9.99 -1.04 6.15
C MET A 301 9.13 0.21 5.88
N GLY A 302 8.45 0.25 4.74
CA GLY A 302 7.66 1.38 4.29
C GLY A 302 6.30 0.92 3.80
N ARG A 303 5.97 1.34 2.59
CA ARG A 303 4.87 0.84 1.78
C ARG A 303 5.16 1.17 0.32
N ASP A 304 4.37 0.62 -0.58
CA ASP A 304 4.43 1.06 -1.96
C ASP A 304 3.96 2.51 -2.13
N ILE A 305 4.50 3.19 -3.14
CA ILE A 305 4.33 4.62 -3.39
C ILE A 305 4.03 4.88 -4.86
N ASP A 306 3.42 6.03 -5.14
CA ASP A 306 3.19 6.54 -6.50
C ASP A 306 2.43 5.55 -7.43
N GLY A 307 1.48 4.79 -6.86
CA GLY A 307 0.64 3.84 -7.61
C GLY A 307 1.40 2.59 -8.04
N PHE A 308 1.98 1.87 -7.07
CA PHE A 308 2.78 0.66 -7.27
C PHE A 308 4.11 0.86 -7.99
N ALA A 309 4.67 2.06 -7.94
CA ALA A 309 5.89 2.39 -8.68
C ALA A 309 7.11 1.64 -8.15
N LEU A 310 7.19 1.40 -6.83
CA LEU A 310 8.35 0.77 -6.21
C LEU A 310 8.33 -0.74 -6.40
N SER A 311 7.19 -1.42 -6.17
CA SER A 311 7.06 -2.86 -6.42
C SER A 311 7.27 -3.19 -7.90
N LYS A 312 6.68 -2.41 -8.82
CA LYS A 312 6.90 -2.58 -10.26
C LYS A 312 8.36 -2.42 -10.65
N PHE A 313 9.06 -1.44 -10.08
CA PHE A 313 10.48 -1.28 -10.33
C PHE A 313 11.30 -2.46 -9.78
N ALA A 314 10.93 -2.98 -8.61
CA ALA A 314 11.52 -4.19 -8.06
C ALA A 314 11.29 -5.41 -8.98
N HIS A 315 10.07 -5.56 -9.53
CA HIS A 315 9.74 -6.61 -10.49
C HIS A 315 10.60 -6.51 -11.75
N ASP A 316 10.70 -5.32 -12.35
CA ASP A 316 11.52 -5.11 -13.54
C ASP A 316 13.01 -5.40 -13.29
N LEU A 317 13.52 -5.06 -12.11
CA LEU A 317 14.89 -5.39 -11.69
C LEU A 317 15.07 -6.90 -11.51
N HIS A 318 14.13 -7.57 -10.83
CA HIS A 318 14.12 -9.03 -10.67
C HIS A 318 14.13 -9.75 -12.03
N CYS A 319 13.26 -9.36 -12.95
CA CYS A 319 13.19 -9.94 -14.30
C CYS A 319 14.44 -9.71 -15.14
N SER A 320 15.27 -8.72 -14.78
CA SER A 320 16.55 -8.49 -15.45
C SER A 320 17.70 -9.38 -14.94
N LEU A 321 17.49 -10.06 -13.80
CA LEU A 321 18.45 -11.00 -13.23
C LEU A 321 18.16 -12.42 -13.75
N SER A 322 19.21 -13.22 -13.94
CA SER A 322 19.07 -14.61 -14.39
C SER A 322 18.42 -15.46 -13.32
N SER A 323 17.40 -16.26 -13.69
CA SER A 323 16.83 -17.26 -12.78
C SER A 323 17.78 -18.43 -12.59
N THR A 324 18.00 -18.83 -11.34
CA THR A 324 18.75 -20.04 -11.00
C THR A 324 17.77 -21.19 -10.83
N PHE A 325 18.00 -22.29 -11.54
CA PHE A 325 17.21 -23.51 -11.35
C PHE A 325 17.40 -24.05 -9.92
N VAL A 326 16.30 -24.42 -9.28
CA VAL A 326 16.25 -25.00 -7.93
C VAL A 326 15.76 -26.44 -8.07
N SER A 327 16.55 -27.38 -7.57
CA SER A 327 16.25 -28.80 -7.62
C SER A 327 15.70 -29.21 -6.26
N LEU A 328 14.38 -29.06 -6.10
CA LEU A 328 13.69 -29.41 -4.86
C LEU A 328 13.93 -30.88 -4.49
N GLN A 329 14.84 -31.13 -3.56
CA GLN A 329 14.87 -32.39 -2.83
C GLN A 329 13.74 -32.33 -1.81
N ILE A 330 12.66 -33.05 -2.09
CA ILE A 330 11.47 -33.04 -1.24
C ILE A 330 11.84 -33.67 0.10
N GLN A 331 11.83 -32.86 1.16
CA GLN A 331 11.98 -33.33 2.54
C GLN A 331 10.90 -34.36 2.87
N LYS A 332 11.25 -35.35 3.68
CA LYS A 332 10.32 -36.40 4.05
C LYS A 332 9.11 -35.83 4.81
N PRO A 333 7.86 -36.16 4.40
CA PRO A 333 6.65 -35.79 5.13
C PRO A 333 6.68 -36.22 6.59
N LEU A 334 6.29 -35.32 7.48
CA LEU A 334 6.04 -35.60 8.89
C LEU A 334 4.66 -36.23 9.07
N GLN A 335 4.53 -37.03 10.12
CA GLN A 335 3.24 -37.53 10.55
C GLN A 335 2.58 -36.50 11.48
N PRO A 336 1.25 -36.35 11.44
CA PRO A 336 0.55 -35.52 12.39
C PRO A 336 0.76 -36.05 13.82
N PRO A 337 0.76 -35.18 14.84
CA PRO A 337 0.75 -35.60 16.24
C PRO A 337 -0.45 -36.53 16.51
N SER A 338 -0.28 -37.46 17.44
CA SER A 338 -1.39 -38.32 17.87
C SER A 338 -2.56 -37.48 18.41
N PRO A 339 -3.82 -37.89 18.16
CA PRO A 339 -4.98 -37.25 18.77
C PRO A 339 -4.89 -37.28 20.30
N LEU A 340 -5.33 -36.20 20.94
CA LEU A 340 -5.44 -36.14 22.39
C LEU A 340 -6.75 -36.82 22.84
N SER A 341 -6.80 -37.23 24.10
CA SER A 341 -8.02 -37.84 24.67
C SER A 341 -9.21 -36.88 24.71
N ASN A 342 -8.95 -35.57 24.74
CA ASN A 342 -9.95 -34.51 24.75
C ASN A 342 -10.09 -33.78 23.40
N SER A 343 -9.49 -34.31 22.32
CA SER A 343 -9.65 -33.72 20.99
C SER A 343 -10.74 -34.38 20.15
N ILE A 344 -11.42 -33.56 19.36
CA ILE A 344 -12.38 -33.96 18.33
C ILE A 344 -11.93 -33.43 16.96
N CYS A 345 -12.40 -34.06 15.89
CA CYS A 345 -12.13 -33.57 14.54
C CYS A 345 -12.93 -32.29 14.26
N VAL A 346 -12.32 -31.35 13.53
CA VAL A 346 -13.03 -30.20 12.95
C VAL A 346 -14.03 -30.70 11.90
N ASP A 347 -15.23 -30.11 11.89
CA ASP A 347 -16.24 -30.43 10.88
C ASP A 347 -15.82 -29.95 9.49
N VAL A 348 -16.36 -30.60 8.46
CA VAL A 348 -16.07 -30.28 7.06
C VAL A 348 -17.36 -29.85 6.35
N CYS A 349 -17.26 -28.80 5.54
CA CYS A 349 -18.33 -28.35 4.65
C CYS A 349 -17.77 -28.08 3.24
N GLU A 350 -18.63 -28.24 2.24
CA GLU A 350 -18.32 -28.01 0.83
C GLU A 350 -19.02 -26.72 0.40
N LEU A 351 -18.27 -25.65 0.13
CA LEU A 351 -18.80 -24.35 -0.33
C LEU A 351 -20.13 -23.93 0.32
N PRO A 352 -20.17 -23.74 1.65
CA PRO A 352 -21.39 -23.34 2.37
C PRO A 352 -21.98 -22.05 1.82
N SER A 353 -23.30 -21.97 1.73
CA SER A 353 -23.99 -20.73 1.35
C SER A 353 -23.68 -19.59 2.31
N PHE A 354 -23.88 -18.33 1.89
CA PHE A 354 -23.69 -17.18 2.78
C PHE A 354 -24.52 -17.28 4.07
N GLU A 355 -25.75 -17.84 4.01
CA GLU A 355 -26.57 -18.03 5.21
C GLU A 355 -25.95 -19.05 6.18
N GLU A 356 -25.41 -20.15 5.64
CA GLU A 356 -24.72 -21.17 6.44
C GLU A 356 -23.42 -20.61 7.03
N MET A 357 -22.64 -19.87 6.25
CA MET A 357 -21.41 -19.23 6.73
C MET A 357 -21.69 -18.17 7.80
N LEU A 358 -22.76 -17.39 7.65
CA LEU A 358 -23.16 -16.43 8.68
C LEU A 358 -23.46 -17.16 9.99
N LYS A 359 -24.20 -18.27 9.95
CA LYS A 359 -24.45 -19.10 11.14
C LYS A 359 -23.16 -19.69 11.74
N ILE A 360 -22.21 -20.10 10.90
CA ILE A 360 -20.91 -20.64 11.36
C ILE A 360 -20.11 -19.55 12.09
N ILE A 361 -20.07 -18.34 11.53
CA ILE A 361 -19.42 -17.16 12.11
C ILE A 361 -20.08 -16.77 13.44
N GLU A 362 -21.41 -16.67 13.48
CA GLU A 362 -22.19 -16.34 14.68
C GLU A 362 -21.97 -17.37 15.80
N ASN A 363 -21.89 -18.66 15.46
CA ASN A 363 -21.63 -19.74 16.40
C ASN A 363 -20.15 -19.87 16.80
N GLN A 364 -19.26 -19.06 16.21
CA GLN A 364 -17.82 -19.09 16.48
C GLN A 364 -17.24 -20.51 16.39
N LYS A 365 -17.64 -21.27 15.35
CA LYS A 365 -17.24 -22.67 15.19
C LYS A 365 -16.17 -22.81 14.11
N PRO A 366 -15.00 -23.43 14.38
CA PRO A 366 -14.04 -23.72 13.32
C PRO A 366 -14.60 -24.76 12.36
N VAL A 367 -14.37 -24.58 11.06
CA VAL A 367 -14.84 -25.50 10.02
C VAL A 367 -13.85 -25.54 8.86
N ILE A 368 -13.62 -26.74 8.31
CA ILE A 368 -12.91 -26.91 7.05
C ILE A 368 -13.88 -26.62 5.91
N ILE A 369 -13.48 -25.76 4.99
CA ILE A 369 -14.22 -25.39 3.79
C ILE A 369 -13.49 -25.92 2.58
N ARG A 370 -14.14 -26.78 1.81
CA ARG A 370 -13.63 -27.32 0.56
C ARG A 370 -14.19 -26.59 -0.65
N GLY A 371 -13.46 -26.63 -1.76
CA GLY A 371 -13.87 -26.10 -3.06
C GLY A 371 -13.51 -24.63 -3.32
N LEU A 372 -13.01 -23.89 -2.33
CA LEU A 372 -12.59 -22.48 -2.51
C LEU A 372 -11.25 -22.38 -3.24
N VAL A 373 -10.17 -22.89 -2.62
CA VAL A 373 -8.80 -22.76 -3.16
C VAL A 373 -8.67 -23.47 -4.50
N ASN A 374 -9.44 -24.53 -4.74
CA ASN A 374 -9.44 -25.25 -6.02
C ASN A 374 -9.76 -24.37 -7.24
N GLN A 375 -10.39 -23.21 -7.03
CA GLN A 375 -10.72 -22.24 -8.08
C GLN A 375 -9.60 -21.22 -8.31
N TRP A 376 -8.60 -21.14 -7.42
CA TRP A 376 -7.50 -20.21 -7.54
C TRP A 376 -6.53 -20.66 -8.64
N PRO A 377 -6.01 -19.75 -9.49
CA PRO A 377 -4.88 -20.07 -10.36
C PRO A 377 -3.68 -20.63 -9.57
N ALA A 378 -3.46 -20.12 -8.35
CA ALA A 378 -2.44 -20.59 -7.42
C ALA A 378 -2.48 -22.12 -7.19
N PHE A 379 -3.66 -22.74 -7.11
CA PHE A 379 -3.77 -24.18 -6.84
C PHE A 379 -3.09 -25.05 -7.90
N THR A 380 -2.98 -24.56 -9.13
CA THR A 380 -2.29 -25.25 -10.22
C THR A 380 -0.88 -24.72 -10.48
N LYS A 381 -0.66 -23.41 -10.29
CA LYS A 381 0.61 -22.73 -10.61
C LYS A 381 1.62 -22.82 -9.49
N TRP A 382 1.18 -22.66 -8.24
CA TRP A 382 2.08 -22.47 -7.11
C TRP A 382 2.79 -23.76 -6.73
N ASN A 383 4.10 -23.67 -6.75
CA ASN A 383 5.03 -24.62 -6.19
C ASN A 383 6.35 -23.86 -5.92
N PHE A 384 7.30 -24.49 -5.22
CA PHE A 384 8.55 -23.82 -4.88
C PHE A 384 9.41 -23.43 -6.11
N SER A 385 9.31 -24.15 -7.24
CA SER A 385 9.99 -23.75 -8.50
C SER A 385 9.38 -22.47 -9.04
N TYR A 386 8.04 -22.42 -9.13
CA TYR A 386 7.32 -21.24 -9.57
C TYR A 386 7.66 -20.01 -8.72
N PHE A 387 7.65 -20.13 -7.39
CA PHE A 387 8.03 -19.02 -6.52
C PHE A 387 9.50 -18.62 -6.71
N ASN A 388 10.42 -19.57 -6.82
CA ASN A 388 11.82 -19.25 -7.04
C ASN A 388 12.05 -18.55 -8.40
N GLU A 389 11.36 -18.96 -9.46
CA GLU A 389 11.41 -18.27 -10.76
C GLU A 389 10.79 -16.87 -10.68
N THR A 390 9.65 -16.74 -10.01
CA THR A 390 8.86 -15.50 -9.96
C THR A 390 9.45 -14.47 -9.00
N ILE A 391 10.01 -14.91 -7.86
CA ILE A 391 10.43 -14.02 -6.78
C ILE A 391 11.79 -14.39 -6.15
N GLY A 392 12.56 -15.29 -6.75
CA GLY A 392 13.82 -15.81 -6.18
C GLY A 392 14.82 -14.75 -5.71
N HIS A 393 14.96 -13.64 -6.44
CA HIS A 393 15.89 -12.55 -6.06
C HIS A 393 15.28 -11.54 -5.08
N ARG A 394 13.98 -11.64 -4.79
CA ARG A 394 13.29 -10.76 -3.87
C ARG A 394 13.72 -11.05 -2.44
N THR A 395 13.99 -10.00 -1.68
CA THR A 395 14.36 -10.11 -0.26
C THR A 395 13.11 -10.27 0.59
N VAL A 396 13.11 -11.26 1.48
CA VAL A 396 11.97 -11.60 2.34
C VAL A 396 12.42 -11.77 3.81
N PRO A 397 11.56 -11.47 4.79
CA PRO A 397 11.82 -11.73 6.20
C PRO A 397 11.61 -13.21 6.51
N ILE A 398 12.64 -13.85 7.07
CA ILE A 398 12.63 -15.25 7.48
C ILE A 398 12.86 -15.34 8.99
N GLU A 399 11.93 -15.98 9.68
CA GLU A 399 12.10 -16.42 11.05
C GLU A 399 12.96 -17.68 11.09
N ILE A 400 13.97 -17.73 11.96
CA ILE A 400 14.86 -18.87 12.14
C ILE A 400 14.82 -19.26 13.61
N GLY A 401 14.49 -20.53 13.86
CA GLY A 401 14.40 -21.09 15.21
C GLY A 401 13.29 -22.12 15.28
N SER A 402 13.27 -22.88 16.37
CA SER A 402 12.23 -23.89 16.61
C SER A 402 10.82 -23.28 16.71
N SER A 403 10.71 -22.08 17.28
CA SER A 403 9.49 -21.32 17.44
C SER A 403 9.77 -19.84 17.76
N TYR A 404 8.89 -18.90 17.38
CA TYR A 404 8.96 -17.51 17.85
C TYR A 404 8.84 -17.33 19.37
N ALA A 405 8.38 -18.35 20.09
CA ALA A 405 8.26 -18.33 21.54
C ALA A 405 9.54 -18.78 22.27
N ASP A 406 10.55 -19.26 21.54
CA ASP A 406 11.77 -19.85 22.07
C ASP A 406 12.98 -18.89 21.98
N SER A 407 13.98 -19.09 22.84
CA SER A 407 15.12 -18.18 22.98
C SER A 407 16.10 -18.19 21.81
N ASP A 408 16.04 -19.21 20.95
CA ASP A 408 16.87 -19.35 19.74
C ASP A 408 16.28 -18.60 18.53
N TRP A 409 15.09 -18.02 18.66
CA TRP A 409 14.42 -17.30 17.58
C TRP A 409 15.16 -16.03 17.18
N LYS A 410 15.28 -15.84 15.87
CA LYS A 410 15.71 -14.60 15.24
C LYS A 410 15.03 -14.39 13.91
N GLN A 411 14.85 -13.14 13.52
CA GLN A 411 14.43 -12.77 12.18
C GLN A 411 15.64 -12.30 11.36
N THR A 412 15.71 -12.70 10.10
CA THR A 412 16.74 -12.24 9.17
C THR A 412 16.14 -11.97 7.79
N LEU A 413 16.79 -11.10 7.03
CA LEU A 413 16.42 -10.82 5.64
C LEU A 413 17.35 -11.59 4.72
N MET A 414 16.79 -12.31 3.77
CA MET A 414 17.54 -12.99 2.70
C MET A 414 16.71 -13.05 1.43
N THR A 415 17.35 -13.41 0.31
CA THR A 415 16.60 -13.65 -0.92
C THR A 415 15.71 -14.88 -0.77
N PHE A 416 14.58 -14.92 -1.48
CA PHE A 416 13.72 -16.09 -1.49
C PHE A 416 14.49 -17.34 -2.01
N HIS A 417 15.37 -17.17 -2.99
CA HIS A 417 16.24 -18.23 -3.50
C HIS A 417 17.13 -18.82 -2.39
N ASP A 418 17.81 -17.98 -1.61
CA ASP A 418 18.65 -18.42 -0.50
C ASP A 418 17.83 -19.11 0.59
N PHE A 419 16.62 -18.62 0.85
CA PHE A 419 15.68 -19.25 1.78
C PHE A 419 15.35 -20.69 1.35
N ILE A 420 14.95 -20.89 0.09
CA ILE A 420 14.63 -22.22 -0.44
C ILE A 420 15.84 -23.14 -0.40
N LYS A 421 16.98 -22.68 -0.91
CA LYS A 421 18.22 -23.45 -0.92
C LYS A 421 18.66 -23.88 0.48
N LYS A 422 18.54 -22.98 1.45
CA LYS A 422 19.03 -23.20 2.81
C LYS A 422 18.11 -24.06 3.67
N PHE A 423 16.80 -23.83 3.59
CA PHE A 423 15.84 -24.42 4.54
C PHE A 423 14.89 -25.43 3.93
N VAL A 424 14.65 -25.38 2.62
CA VAL A 424 13.72 -26.28 1.94
C VAL A 424 14.49 -27.42 1.25
N GLU A 425 15.58 -27.14 0.54
CA GLU A 425 16.37 -28.17 -0.15
C GLU A 425 17.34 -28.93 0.78
N CYS A 426 17.88 -28.28 1.81
CA CYS A 426 18.88 -28.86 2.69
C CYS A 426 18.26 -29.37 4.00
N GLU A 427 18.26 -30.69 4.23
CA GLU A 427 17.78 -31.31 5.48
C GLU A 427 18.68 -31.01 6.71
N ASN A 428 19.90 -30.50 6.49
CA ASN A 428 20.91 -30.27 7.55
C ASN A 428 20.94 -28.83 8.09
N SER A 429 19.87 -28.05 7.99
CA SER A 429 19.83 -26.76 8.71
C SER A 429 19.61 -27.02 10.19
N ASP A 430 20.48 -26.48 11.06
CA ASP A 430 20.38 -26.66 12.52
C ASP A 430 19.00 -26.25 13.09
N ASN A 431 18.32 -25.28 12.44
CA ASN A 431 16.99 -24.78 12.80
C ASN A 431 16.12 -24.54 11.54
N PRO A 432 14.80 -24.73 11.61
CA PRO A 432 13.92 -24.44 10.48
C PRO A 432 13.85 -22.92 10.20
N GLY A 433 13.70 -22.58 8.93
CA GLY A 433 13.43 -21.22 8.46
C GLY A 433 11.98 -21.10 8.03
N TYR A 434 11.30 -20.04 8.42
CA TYR A 434 9.88 -19.84 8.11
C TYR A 434 9.64 -18.41 7.61
N LEU A 435 9.12 -18.27 6.38
CA LEU A 435 8.52 -17.02 5.93
C LEU A 435 7.11 -16.98 6.51
N ALA A 436 6.99 -16.37 7.68
CA ALA A 436 5.76 -16.35 8.47
C ALA A 436 5.15 -14.95 8.49
N GLN A 437 3.82 -14.88 8.45
CA GLN A 437 3.05 -13.66 8.67
C GLN A 437 3.54 -12.43 7.86
N HIS A 438 3.96 -12.65 6.61
CA HIS A 438 4.44 -11.57 5.76
C HIS A 438 3.36 -11.12 4.78
N ARG A 439 3.18 -9.80 4.66
CA ARG A 439 2.30 -9.16 3.68
C ARG A 439 2.94 -9.17 2.28
N LEU A 440 3.27 -10.36 1.79
CA LEU A 440 4.04 -10.54 0.55
C LEU A 440 3.33 -9.93 -0.67
N PHE A 441 2.00 -9.94 -0.68
CA PHE A 441 1.19 -9.35 -1.75
C PHE A 441 1.35 -7.83 -1.86
N ASP A 442 1.64 -7.13 -0.76
CA ASP A 442 1.91 -5.69 -0.79
C ASP A 442 3.30 -5.41 -1.39
N GLN A 443 4.24 -6.32 -1.18
CA GLN A 443 5.61 -6.25 -1.73
C GLN A 443 5.67 -6.73 -3.19
N ILE A 444 4.84 -7.71 -3.56
CA ILE A 444 4.83 -8.41 -4.84
C ILE A 444 3.36 -8.53 -5.32
N PRO A 445 2.77 -7.43 -5.81
CA PRO A 445 1.36 -7.39 -6.20
C PRO A 445 1.01 -8.39 -7.30
N GLU A 446 1.97 -8.80 -8.14
CA GLU A 446 1.74 -9.77 -9.21
C GLU A 446 1.27 -11.14 -8.70
N LEU A 447 1.56 -11.49 -7.44
CA LEU A 447 1.07 -12.72 -6.83
C LEU A 447 -0.43 -12.68 -6.53
N LEU A 448 -1.06 -11.50 -6.50
CA LEU A 448 -2.51 -11.36 -6.32
C LEU A 448 -3.28 -11.88 -7.54
N ASP A 449 -2.68 -11.88 -8.73
CA ASP A 449 -3.29 -12.41 -9.96
C ASP A 449 -3.58 -13.93 -9.85
N ASP A 450 -2.93 -14.61 -8.88
CA ASP A 450 -3.10 -16.04 -8.65
C ASP A 450 -4.10 -16.37 -7.53
N ILE A 451 -4.64 -15.36 -6.83
CA ILE A 451 -5.45 -15.51 -5.62
C ILE A 451 -6.84 -14.92 -5.83
N ILE A 452 -7.85 -15.58 -5.27
CA ILE A 452 -9.22 -15.05 -5.21
C ILE A 452 -9.58 -14.87 -3.74
N ILE A 453 -9.81 -13.64 -3.30
CA ILE A 453 -10.22 -13.38 -1.91
C ILE A 453 -11.54 -14.13 -1.66
N PRO A 454 -11.64 -14.98 -0.61
CA PRO A 454 -12.87 -15.69 -0.33
C PRO A 454 -14.04 -14.73 -0.10
N ASP A 455 -15.16 -14.96 -0.81
CA ASP A 455 -16.34 -14.09 -0.73
C ASP A 455 -16.89 -13.92 0.70
N TYR A 456 -16.67 -14.91 1.57
CA TYR A 456 -17.06 -14.85 2.98
C TYR A 456 -16.36 -13.73 3.75
N CYS A 457 -15.21 -13.23 3.28
CA CYS A 457 -14.60 -12.04 3.85
C CYS A 457 -15.47 -10.78 3.69
N ALA A 458 -16.49 -10.79 2.81
CA ALA A 458 -17.45 -9.69 2.67
C ALA A 458 -18.32 -9.48 3.94
N PHE A 459 -18.33 -10.42 4.88
CA PHE A 459 -18.90 -10.20 6.22
C PHE A 459 -18.06 -9.23 7.08
N GLY A 460 -16.88 -8.84 6.61
CA GLY A 460 -16.04 -7.85 7.26
C GLY A 460 -16.67 -6.45 7.30
N GLU A 461 -16.38 -5.66 8.34
CA GLU A 461 -16.95 -4.31 8.51
C GLU A 461 -16.67 -3.39 7.31
N GLU A 462 -15.50 -3.58 6.71
CA GLU A 462 -14.94 -2.81 5.59
C GLU A 462 -15.07 -3.54 4.25
N GLY A 463 -15.81 -4.65 4.20
CA GLY A 463 -15.99 -5.45 3.00
C GLY A 463 -14.71 -6.18 2.54
N ILE A 464 -14.72 -6.63 1.29
CA ILE A 464 -13.64 -7.43 0.70
C ILE A 464 -12.39 -6.62 0.35
N ASP A 465 -12.52 -5.29 0.26
CA ASP A 465 -11.44 -4.39 -0.16
C ASP A 465 -10.38 -4.15 0.93
N ASN A 466 -10.66 -4.51 2.20
CA ASN A 466 -9.71 -4.36 3.30
C ASN A 466 -9.45 -5.66 4.08
N VAL A 467 -9.24 -6.75 3.34
CA VAL A 467 -8.81 -8.04 3.91
C VAL A 467 -7.31 -8.03 4.12
N ASP A 468 -6.87 -8.32 5.34
CA ASP A 468 -5.45 -8.45 5.67
C ASP A 468 -4.96 -9.82 5.20
N MET A 469 -4.17 -9.82 4.12
CA MET A 469 -3.63 -11.05 3.54
C MET A 469 -2.16 -11.24 3.92
N ASN A 470 -1.85 -12.40 4.52
CA ASN A 470 -0.49 -12.82 4.81
C ASN A 470 -0.19 -14.17 4.16
N ILE A 471 1.07 -14.40 3.84
CA ILE A 471 1.54 -15.69 3.32
C ILE A 471 2.42 -16.41 4.34
N TRP A 472 2.39 -17.73 4.28
CA TRP A 472 3.12 -18.63 5.16
C TRP A 472 3.84 -19.67 4.30
N ILE A 473 5.17 -19.58 4.18
CA ILE A 473 5.98 -20.49 3.35
C ILE A 473 7.11 -21.09 4.19
N GLY A 474 7.18 -22.41 4.23
CA GLY A 474 8.17 -23.10 5.05
C GLY A 474 8.42 -24.55 4.62
N PRO A 475 9.54 -25.14 5.06
CA PRO A 475 9.76 -26.58 5.00
C PRO A 475 8.79 -27.36 5.91
N ALA A 476 8.86 -28.69 5.87
CA ALA A 476 8.18 -29.49 6.87
C ALA A 476 8.77 -29.19 8.26
N GLY A 477 7.93 -29.22 9.29
CA GLY A 477 8.35 -29.02 10.68
C GLY A 477 8.34 -27.57 11.17
N THR A 478 8.01 -26.57 10.35
CA THR A 478 7.77 -25.21 10.85
C THR A 478 6.58 -25.19 11.80
N VAL A 479 6.72 -24.46 12.91
CA VAL A 479 5.73 -24.40 13.99
C VAL A 479 5.30 -22.96 14.26
N SER A 480 3.99 -22.76 14.33
CA SER A 480 3.38 -21.63 15.02
C SER A 480 2.82 -22.16 16.35
N PRO A 481 3.37 -21.75 17.52
CA PRO A 481 2.84 -22.07 18.85
C PRO A 481 1.35 -21.83 18.98
N LEU A 482 0.76 -22.39 20.04
CA LEU A 482 -0.63 -22.08 20.36
C LEU A 482 -0.74 -20.59 20.73
N HIS A 483 -1.47 -19.84 19.90
CA HIS A 483 -1.73 -18.41 20.08
C HIS A 483 -3.12 -18.06 19.54
N PHE A 484 -3.60 -16.86 19.79
CA PHE A 484 -4.83 -16.36 19.17
C PHE A 484 -4.60 -15.04 18.44
N ASP A 485 -5.43 -14.82 17.42
CA ASP A 485 -5.50 -13.58 16.66
C ASP A 485 -6.81 -12.85 16.96
N PRO A 486 -6.84 -11.50 16.90
CA PRO A 486 -8.04 -10.72 17.19
C PRO A 486 -9.07 -10.71 16.06
N LYS A 487 -8.73 -11.18 14.85
CA LYS A 487 -9.58 -11.18 13.66
C LYS A 487 -10.04 -12.59 13.30
N ASN A 488 -11.16 -12.70 12.60
CA ASN A 488 -11.53 -13.95 11.94
C ASN A 488 -10.52 -14.23 10.82
N ASN A 489 -10.26 -15.51 10.52
CA ASN A 489 -9.31 -15.91 9.50
C ASN A 489 -9.90 -17.02 8.62
N ILE A 490 -9.84 -16.85 7.30
CA ILE A 490 -9.96 -17.96 6.35
C ILE A 490 -8.54 -18.36 5.95
N PHE A 491 -8.03 -19.41 6.59
CA PHE A 491 -6.69 -19.94 6.39
C PHE A 491 -6.69 -20.94 5.24
N CYS A 492 -6.17 -20.54 4.10
CA CYS A 492 -6.20 -21.28 2.83
C CYS A 492 -4.91 -22.07 2.63
N GLN A 493 -5.00 -23.39 2.46
CA GLN A 493 -3.85 -24.24 2.18
C GLN A 493 -3.68 -24.44 0.67
N VAL A 494 -2.57 -23.97 0.11
CA VAL A 494 -2.31 -24.05 -1.35
C VAL A 494 -1.36 -25.19 -1.69
N VAL A 495 -0.27 -25.35 -0.94
CA VAL A 495 0.75 -26.39 -1.17
C VAL A 495 1.06 -27.11 0.14
N GLY A 496 1.18 -28.44 0.08
CA GLY A 496 1.49 -29.28 1.24
C GLY A 496 0.36 -29.33 2.27
N ARG A 497 0.61 -29.98 3.41
CA ARG A 497 -0.38 -30.16 4.48
C ARG A 497 0.08 -29.51 5.78
N LYS A 498 -0.90 -29.03 6.57
CA LYS A 498 -0.66 -28.51 7.93
C LYS A 498 -1.57 -29.21 8.92
N PHE A 499 -1.01 -29.60 10.06
CA PHE A 499 -1.78 -30.02 11.23
C PHE A 499 -2.12 -28.80 12.07
N LEU A 500 -3.38 -28.68 12.48
CA LEU A 500 -3.85 -27.63 13.38
C LEU A 500 -4.53 -28.23 14.61
N ARG A 501 -4.29 -27.57 15.75
CA ARG A 501 -4.91 -27.88 17.04
C ARG A 501 -5.43 -26.60 17.65
N MET A 502 -6.72 -26.55 17.97
CA MET A 502 -7.40 -25.32 18.36
C MET A 502 -8.20 -25.47 19.65
N VAL A 503 -8.35 -24.36 20.37
CA VAL A 503 -9.16 -24.25 21.59
C VAL A 503 -10.02 -22.98 21.53
N PRO A 504 -11.31 -23.02 21.89
CA PRO A 504 -12.18 -21.86 21.87
C PRO A 504 -11.68 -20.69 22.72
N ALA A 505 -11.97 -19.46 22.27
CA ALA A 505 -11.62 -18.23 22.98
C ALA A 505 -12.13 -18.21 24.44
N ALA A 506 -13.34 -18.74 24.67
CA ALA A 506 -13.97 -18.82 25.99
C ALA A 506 -13.16 -19.68 26.99
N GLU A 507 -12.24 -20.51 26.50
CA GLU A 507 -11.42 -21.43 27.29
C GLU A 507 -9.95 -20.98 27.38
N SER A 508 -9.69 -19.70 27.16
CA SER A 508 -8.34 -19.10 27.23
C SER A 508 -7.58 -19.47 28.52
N GLU A 509 -8.29 -19.59 29.64
CA GLU A 509 -7.70 -19.95 30.92
C GLU A 509 -7.20 -21.42 30.99
N ASN A 510 -7.71 -22.31 30.13
CA ASN A 510 -7.30 -23.71 30.07
C ASN A 510 -6.02 -23.92 29.25
N VAL A 511 -5.57 -22.90 28.51
CA VAL A 511 -4.37 -22.97 27.66
C VAL A 511 -3.21 -22.14 28.19
N TYR A 512 -3.31 -21.61 29.41
CA TYR A 512 -2.22 -20.95 30.14
C TYR A 512 -1.50 -19.84 29.33
N PRO A 513 -2.19 -18.72 29.01
CA PRO A 513 -1.59 -17.59 28.34
C PRO A 513 -0.37 -17.07 29.09
N ARG A 514 0.61 -16.51 28.37
CA ARG A 514 1.70 -15.76 29.00
C ARG A 514 1.12 -14.48 29.60
N LYS A 515 1.52 -14.15 30.84
CA LYS A 515 0.94 -13.04 31.60
C LYS A 515 1.66 -11.70 31.39
N ASP A 516 2.93 -11.75 31.02
CA ASP A 516 3.81 -10.59 30.93
C ASP A 516 4.55 -10.57 29.58
N GLY A 517 4.93 -9.37 29.14
CA GLY A 517 5.68 -9.15 27.89
C GLY A 517 4.80 -8.90 26.67
N ILE A 518 5.38 -9.09 25.48
CA ILE A 518 4.73 -8.80 24.19
C ILE A 518 3.92 -10.00 23.67
N LEU A 519 4.16 -11.20 24.21
CA LEU A 519 3.56 -12.47 23.76
C LEU A 519 2.35 -12.92 24.61
N THR A 520 1.55 -11.98 25.12
CA THR A 520 0.42 -12.30 26.00
C THR A 520 -0.71 -13.06 25.29
N ASN A 521 -0.77 -12.98 23.97
CA ASN A 521 -1.66 -13.79 23.13
C ASN A 521 -1.11 -15.19 22.80
N THR A 522 0.04 -15.57 23.37
CA THR A 522 0.67 -16.88 23.14
C THR A 522 0.68 -17.72 24.42
N SER A 523 0.42 -19.02 24.26
CA SER A 523 0.38 -20.00 25.33
C SER A 523 1.77 -20.32 25.88
N GLN A 524 1.82 -20.77 27.14
CA GLN A 524 3.01 -21.37 27.75
C GLN A 524 3.12 -22.88 27.46
N LEU A 525 2.04 -23.50 26.99
CA LEU A 525 1.90 -24.93 26.77
C LEU A 525 2.38 -25.31 25.36
N ASP A 526 3.25 -26.33 25.28
CA ASP A 526 3.47 -27.04 24.01
C ASP A 526 2.36 -28.08 23.82
N VAL A 527 1.40 -27.78 22.95
CA VAL A 527 0.26 -28.65 22.69
C VAL A 527 0.60 -29.91 21.89
N ARG A 528 1.81 -30.05 21.35
CA ARG A 528 2.25 -31.32 20.73
C ARG A 528 2.40 -32.41 21.78
N TYR A 529 2.98 -32.06 22.93
CA TYR A 529 3.32 -32.95 24.02
C TYR A 529 2.95 -32.29 25.35
N PRO A 530 1.65 -32.16 25.66
CA PRO A 530 1.20 -31.36 26.78
C PRO A 530 1.64 -31.98 28.12
N ASP A 531 2.39 -31.22 28.92
CA ASP A 531 2.74 -31.61 30.29
C ASP A 531 1.57 -31.32 31.23
N ILE A 532 0.68 -32.31 31.39
CA ILE A 532 -0.51 -32.22 32.24
C ILE A 532 -0.15 -32.07 33.72
N THR A 533 1.07 -32.43 34.15
CA THR A 533 1.48 -32.21 35.55
C THR A 533 1.68 -30.72 35.83
N LYS A 534 2.20 -29.99 34.84
CA LYS A 534 2.42 -28.54 34.89
C LYS A 534 1.18 -27.74 34.49
N PHE A 535 0.39 -28.26 33.55
CA PHE A 535 -0.76 -27.59 32.94
C PHE A 535 -2.05 -28.42 33.05
N PRO A 536 -2.51 -28.77 34.27
CA PRO A 536 -3.58 -29.74 34.49
C PRO A 536 -4.93 -29.36 33.88
N ARG A 537 -5.24 -28.06 33.79
CA ARG A 537 -6.53 -27.58 33.23
C ARG A 537 -6.67 -27.83 31.74
N PHE A 538 -5.58 -28.12 31.04
CA PHE A 538 -5.65 -28.41 29.60
C PHE A 538 -6.44 -29.70 29.32
N CYS A 539 -6.52 -30.64 30.27
CA CYS A 539 -7.39 -31.82 30.15
C CYS A 539 -8.88 -31.48 30.12
N GLU A 540 -9.28 -30.31 30.63
CA GLU A 540 -10.66 -29.82 30.62
C GLU A 540 -10.98 -29.03 29.36
N ALA A 541 -9.96 -28.73 28.52
CA ALA A 541 -10.16 -27.95 27.32
C ALA A 541 -10.90 -28.73 26.23
N HIS A 542 -11.81 -28.08 25.52
CA HIS A 542 -12.36 -28.62 24.28
C HIS A 542 -11.38 -28.38 23.13
N VAL A 543 -10.75 -29.45 22.65
CA VAL A 543 -9.72 -29.37 21.62
C VAL A 543 -10.28 -29.79 20.27
N PHE A 544 -9.98 -29.01 19.23
CA PHE A 544 -10.31 -29.32 17.85
C PHE A 544 -9.03 -29.61 17.07
N ASP A 545 -8.94 -30.78 16.45
CA ASP A 545 -7.81 -31.20 15.62
C ASP A 545 -8.22 -31.32 14.15
N CYS A 546 -7.34 -30.93 13.24
CA CYS A 546 -7.45 -31.26 11.83
C CYS A 546 -6.10 -31.35 11.13
N VAL A 547 -6.06 -32.09 10.02
CA VAL A 547 -5.05 -31.92 8.97
C VAL A 547 -5.74 -31.17 7.85
N LEU A 548 -5.17 -30.04 7.46
CA LEU A 548 -5.63 -29.23 6.34
C LEU A 548 -4.82 -29.60 5.11
N ASP A 549 -5.49 -30.16 4.11
CA ASP A 549 -4.88 -30.59 2.85
C ASP A 549 -4.85 -29.45 1.82
N ALA A 550 -3.96 -29.56 0.82
CA ALA A 550 -3.91 -28.60 -0.28
C ALA A 550 -5.28 -28.55 -1.01
N GLY A 551 -5.81 -27.34 -1.19
CA GLY A 551 -7.14 -27.09 -1.75
C GLY A 551 -8.21 -26.78 -0.70
N GLU A 552 -7.93 -27.04 0.58
CA GLU A 552 -8.84 -26.77 1.68
C GLU A 552 -8.58 -25.40 2.33
N CYS A 553 -9.63 -24.79 2.86
CA CYS A 553 -9.54 -23.65 3.77
C CYS A 553 -10.01 -24.07 5.17
N LEU A 554 -9.51 -23.39 6.20
CA LEU A 554 -10.04 -23.49 7.55
C LEU A 554 -10.55 -22.11 7.98
N PHE A 555 -11.81 -22.04 8.38
CA PHE A 555 -12.32 -20.88 9.10
C PHE A 555 -11.89 -20.97 10.56
N ILE A 556 -11.12 -19.98 11.02
CA ILE A 556 -10.67 -19.82 12.41
C ILE A 556 -11.39 -18.58 12.96
N PRO A 557 -12.30 -18.73 13.93
CA PRO A 557 -13.01 -17.59 14.52
C PRO A 557 -12.08 -16.65 15.28
N ALA A 558 -12.46 -15.38 15.38
CA ALA A 558 -11.69 -14.38 16.13
C ALA A 558 -11.47 -14.84 17.59
N GLY A 559 -10.23 -14.72 18.08
CA GLY A 559 -9.85 -15.11 19.44
C GLY A 559 -9.68 -16.62 19.64
N PHE A 560 -9.91 -17.47 18.64
CA PHE A 560 -9.61 -18.91 18.78
C PHE A 560 -8.11 -19.14 18.90
N TRP A 561 -7.75 -19.90 19.92
CA TRP A 561 -6.38 -20.37 20.09
C TRP A 561 -6.11 -21.43 19.03
N HIS A 562 -5.00 -21.32 18.32
CA HIS A 562 -4.63 -22.24 17.27
C HIS A 562 -3.11 -22.45 17.23
N TYR A 563 -2.75 -23.72 17.11
CA TYR A 563 -1.39 -24.22 16.92
C TYR A 563 -1.29 -24.77 15.49
N VAL A 564 -0.16 -24.56 14.83
CA VAL A 564 0.06 -24.99 13.45
C VAL A 564 1.41 -25.68 13.30
N LEU A 565 1.39 -26.86 12.67
CA LEU A 565 2.58 -27.64 12.29
C LEU A 565 2.54 -27.95 10.80
N ALA A 566 3.58 -27.56 10.05
CA ALA A 566 3.74 -28.01 8.66
C ALA A 566 4.14 -29.49 8.62
N LEU A 567 3.33 -30.32 7.96
CA LEU A 567 3.63 -31.74 7.77
C LEU A 567 4.47 -31.99 6.52
N ASP A 568 4.34 -31.13 5.52
CA ASP A 568 5.13 -31.13 4.30
C ASP A 568 5.70 -29.71 4.08
N PRO A 569 6.68 -29.53 3.18
CA PRO A 569 6.96 -28.20 2.64
C PRO A 569 5.66 -27.56 2.14
N SER A 570 5.34 -26.37 2.67
CA SER A 570 3.99 -25.83 2.59
C SER A 570 3.93 -24.35 2.20
N MET A 571 2.83 -23.97 1.57
CA MET A 571 2.44 -22.60 1.26
C MET A 571 0.98 -22.39 1.63
N SER A 572 0.70 -21.42 2.49
CA SER A 572 -0.66 -21.06 2.92
C SER A 572 -0.89 -19.56 2.82
N VAL A 573 -2.14 -19.15 2.60
CA VAL A 573 -2.58 -17.75 2.59
C VAL A 573 -3.62 -17.56 3.68
N SER A 574 -3.42 -16.61 4.59
CA SER A 574 -4.43 -16.24 5.58
C SER A 574 -5.16 -14.99 5.13
N CYS A 575 -6.49 -15.01 5.18
CA CYS A 575 -7.36 -13.87 4.88
C CYS A 575 -8.05 -13.40 6.17
N TRP A 576 -7.54 -12.34 6.77
CA TRP A 576 -8.02 -11.81 8.05
C TRP A 576 -9.06 -10.71 7.87
N PHE A 577 -10.17 -10.80 8.59
CA PHE A 577 -11.27 -9.82 8.53
C PHE A 577 -11.98 -9.69 9.88
N THR A 578 -12.55 -8.51 10.15
CA THR A 578 -13.29 -8.20 11.38
C THR A 578 -14.76 -8.08 11.05
N THR A 579 -15.64 -8.83 11.72
CA THR A 579 -17.10 -8.72 11.54
C THR A 579 -17.68 -7.58 12.38
N LYS A 580 -18.82 -7.03 11.96
CA LYS A 580 -19.53 -6.01 12.75
C LYS A 580 -19.98 -6.59 14.09
N SER A 581 -19.69 -5.87 15.18
CA SER A 581 -20.11 -6.22 16.55
C SER A 581 -21.61 -6.16 16.75
#